data_AF-A0A9D1R4Z0-F1
#
_entry.id   AF-A0A9D1R4Z0-F1
#
_cell.length_a   1.000
_cell.length_b   1.000
_cell.length_c   1.000
_cell.angle_alpha   90.00
_cell.angle_beta   90.00
_cell.angle_gamma   90.00
#
_symmetry.space_group_name_H-M   'P 1'
#
loop_
_entity.id
_entity.type
_entity.pdbx_description
1 polymer ?
#
loop_
_entity_poly.entity_id
_entity_poly.type
_entity_poly.pdbx_seq_one_letter_code
_entity_poly.pdbx_strand_id
1 'polypeptide(L)'
;MLLLPPSDWDECLARANQERGDDARPQLEESVENLASYDVVFLGYPNWCGTIAPPLASWLHKNDLSGKIIKDQLAEKISQWLTKTGPNLFIPGN
;
A
#
# COMPACT_ATOMS: atom_id res chain seq x y z
N MET A 1 -8.28 -0.84 -3.57
CA MET A 1 -9.35 -0.30 -4.43
C MET A 1 -10.67 -0.80 -3.88
N LEU A 2 -11.36 0.03 -3.11
CA LEU A 2 -12.71 -0.29 -2.62
C LEU A 2 -13.64 -0.31 -3.85
N LEU A 3 -14.32 -1.43 -4.07
CA LEU A 3 -15.29 -1.60 -5.14
C LEU A 3 -16.56 -0.86 -4.74
N LEU A 4 -16.80 0.33 -5.31
CA LEU A 4 -18.06 1.05 -5.15
C LEU A 4 -18.61 1.51 -6.52
N PRO A 5 -19.95 1.52 -6.69
CA PRO A 5 -20.60 1.78 -7.96
C PRO A 5 -20.32 3.18 -8.53
N PRO A 6 -20.40 3.35 -9.86
CA PRO A 6 -19.95 4.55 -10.57
C PRO A 6 -20.72 5.85 -10.30
N SER A 7 -21.83 5.83 -9.53
CA SER A 7 -22.59 7.05 -9.20
C SER A 7 -21.90 7.96 -8.18
N ASP A 8 -20.93 7.42 -7.42
CA ASP A 8 -20.35 8.10 -6.25
C ASP A 8 -18.84 8.37 -6.46
N TRP A 9 -18.39 8.38 -7.72
CA TRP A 9 -16.96 8.51 -8.06
C TRP A 9 -16.35 9.82 -7.57
N ASP A 10 -17.02 10.95 -7.80
CA ASP A 10 -16.50 12.26 -7.41
C ASP A 10 -16.44 12.42 -5.89
N GLU A 11 -17.45 11.90 -5.16
CA GLU A 11 -17.45 11.88 -3.70
C GLU A 11 -16.36 10.96 -3.14
N CYS A 12 -16.17 9.78 -3.74
CA CYS A 12 -15.09 8.87 -3.36
C CYS A 12 -13.71 9.47 -3.62
N LEU A 13 -13.53 10.18 -4.74
CA LEU A 13 -12.29 10.85 -5.09
C LEU A 13 -12.01 12.03 -4.15
N ALA A 14 -13.04 12.83 -3.83
CA ALA A 14 -12.95 13.91 -2.87
C ALA A 14 -12.54 13.39 -1.48
N ARG A 15 -13.19 12.33 -1.00
CA ARG A 15 -12.83 11.67 0.27
C ARG A 15 -11.40 11.14 0.25
N ALA A 16 -11.00 10.44 -0.81
CA ALA A 16 -9.64 9.89 -0.90
C ALA A 16 -8.56 10.99 -0.94
N ASN A 17 -8.84 12.13 -1.57
CA ASN A 17 -7.94 13.28 -1.57
C ASN A 17 -7.86 13.94 -0.20
N GLN A 18 -8.99 14.07 0.50
CA GLN A 18 -9.02 14.58 1.87
C GLN A 18 -8.24 13.67 2.82
N GLU A 19 -8.54 12.37 2.84
CA GLU A 19 -7.85 11.38 3.67
C GLU A 19 -6.34 11.37 3.41
N ARG A 20 -5.92 11.55 2.15
CA ARG A 20 -4.51 11.69 1.78
C ARG A 20 -3.89 12.98 2.27
N GLY A 21 -4.61 14.10 2.22
CA GLY A 21 -4.17 15.40 2.74
C GLY A 21 -4.02 15.41 4.26
N ASP A 22 -4.89 14.67 4.95
CA ASP A 22 -4.93 14.58 6.41
C ASP A 22 -3.93 13.55 6.99
N ASP A 23 -3.11 12.89 6.14
CA ASP A 23 -2.28 11.72 6.50
C ASP A 23 -3.10 10.70 7.33
N ALA A 24 -4.32 10.41 6.88
CA ALA A 24 -5.26 9.61 7.64
C ALA A 24 -4.71 8.21 7.88
N ARG A 25 -4.49 7.88 9.15
CA ARG A 25 -4.01 6.58 9.62
C ARG A 25 -5.15 5.85 10.33
N PRO A 26 -5.91 5.00 9.62
CA PRO A 26 -7.06 4.34 10.19
C PRO A 26 -6.67 3.47 11.40
N GLN A 27 -7.55 3.40 12.39
CA GLN A 27 -7.38 2.44 13.47
C GLN A 27 -7.47 1.02 12.90
N LEU A 28 -6.59 0.15 13.39
CA LEU A 28 -6.58 -1.26 13.04
C LEU A 28 -7.34 -2.00 14.13
N GLU A 29 -8.29 -2.83 13.74
CA GLU A 29 -9.10 -3.62 14.69
C GLU A 29 -8.29 -4.77 15.32
N GLU A 30 -7.32 -5.29 14.58
CA GLU A 30 -6.50 -6.42 15.00
C GLU A 30 -5.01 -6.09 14.95
N SER A 31 -4.26 -6.69 15.89
CA SER A 31 -2.81 -6.67 15.93
C SER A 31 -2.25 -8.06 15.77
N VAL A 32 -1.07 -8.18 15.15
CA VAL A 32 -0.36 -9.45 15.05
C VAL A 32 0.21 -9.81 16.41
N GLU A 33 -0.29 -10.88 17.02
CA GLU A 33 0.26 -11.38 18.28
C GLU A 33 1.66 -11.94 18.09
N ASN A 34 2.52 -11.74 19.10
CA ASN A 34 3.87 -12.29 19.17
C ASN A 34 4.79 -11.97 17.97
N LEU A 35 4.73 -10.74 17.45
CA LEU A 35 5.57 -10.30 16.33
C LEU A 35 7.08 -10.55 16.57
N ALA A 36 7.50 -10.55 17.84
CA ALA A 36 8.87 -10.86 18.26
C ALA A 36 9.36 -12.23 17.75
N SER A 37 8.51 -13.25 17.65
CA SER A 37 8.90 -14.60 17.24
C SER A 37 9.22 -14.76 15.75
N TYR A 38 8.98 -13.72 14.95
CA TYR A 38 9.20 -13.77 13.51
C TYR A 38 10.48 -13.05 13.09
N ASP A 39 11.37 -13.74 12.39
CA ASP A 39 12.56 -13.12 11.80
C ASP A 39 12.27 -12.45 10.45
N VAL A 40 11.24 -12.92 9.73
CA VAL A 40 10.88 -12.45 8.38
C VAL A 40 9.41 -12.06 8.33
N VAL A 41 9.13 -10.87 7.79
CA VAL A 41 7.77 -10.34 7.59
C VAL A 41 7.55 -10.04 6.12
N PHE A 42 6.47 -10.60 5.55
CA PHE A 42 6.05 -10.33 4.18
C PHE A 42 4.94 -9.27 4.17
N LEU A 43 5.14 -8.20 3.40
CA LEU A 43 4.16 -7.13 3.26
C LEU A 43 3.41 -7.30 1.94
N GLY A 44 2.11 -7.58 2.06
CA GLY A 44 1.17 -7.63 0.94
C GLY A 44 0.07 -6.60 1.11
N TYR A 45 -0.07 -5.69 0.15
CA TYR A 45 -1.05 -4.62 0.19
C TYR A 45 -1.45 -4.19 -1.23
N PRO A 46 -2.66 -3.63 -1.42
CA PRO A 46 -3.04 -3.07 -2.71
C PRO A 46 -2.20 -1.84 -3.02
N ASN A 47 -1.81 -1.66 -4.29
CA ASN A 47 -1.19 -0.41 -4.75
C ASN A 47 -2.15 0.76 -4.49
N TRP A 48 -1.69 1.72 -3.69
CA TRP A 48 -2.46 2.91 -3.34
C TRP A 48 -1.93 4.11 -4.11
N CYS A 49 -2.23 4.15 -5.41
CA CYS A 49 -1.79 5.22 -6.32
C CYS A 49 -0.26 5.47 -6.29
N GLY A 50 0.53 4.40 -6.25
CA GLY A 50 1.99 4.45 -6.20
C GLY A 50 2.58 4.50 -4.79
N THR A 51 1.76 4.33 -3.76
CA THR A 51 2.19 4.36 -2.34
C THR A 51 1.68 3.15 -1.56
N ILE A 52 2.15 3.00 -0.31
CA ILE A 52 1.67 1.98 0.62
C ILE A 52 0.23 2.25 1.05
N ALA A 53 -0.54 1.20 1.31
CA ALA A 53 -1.90 1.36 1.82
C ALA A 53 -1.89 2.01 3.22
N PRO A 54 -2.76 3.01 3.52
CA PRO A 54 -2.79 3.68 4.82
C PRO A 54 -2.93 2.75 6.05
N PRO A 55 -3.70 1.65 6.00
CA PRO A 55 -3.72 0.66 7.09
C PRO A 55 -2.35 0.03 7.36
N LEU A 56 -1.57 -0.27 6.30
CA LEU A 56 -0.23 -0.82 6.45
C LEU A 56 0.73 0.23 7.04
N ALA A 57 0.63 1.49 6.61
CA ALA A 57 1.40 2.58 7.20
C ALA A 57 1.12 2.73 8.71
N SER A 58 -0.14 2.53 9.11
CA SER A 58 -0.57 2.54 10.51
C SER A 58 0.01 1.36 11.29
N TRP A 59 0.07 0.17 10.67
CA TRP A 59 0.67 -1.01 11.27
C TRP A 59 2.19 -0.85 11.45
N LEU A 60 2.90 -0.36 10.42
CA LEU A 60 4.35 -0.15 10.46
C LEU A 60 4.75 0.85 11.56
N HIS A 61 3.95 1.89 11.81
CA HIS A 61 4.21 2.85 12.89
C HIS A 61 4.02 2.27 14.30
N LYS A 62 3.15 1.29 14.46
CA LYS A 62 2.79 0.73 15.78
C LYS A 62 3.70 -0.42 16.22
N ASN A 63 4.48 -1.00 15.30
CA ASN A 63 5.22 -2.22 15.55
C ASN A 63 6.73 -1.99 15.44
N ASP A 64 7.48 -2.49 16.42
CA ASP A 64 8.93 -2.53 16.33
C ASP A 64 9.36 -3.71 15.43
N LEU A 65 10.03 -3.37 14.34
CA LEU A 65 10.54 -4.32 13.34
C LEU A 65 12.07 -4.39 13.35
N SER A 66 12.72 -3.82 14.36
CA SER A 66 14.17 -3.81 14.49
C SER A 66 14.75 -5.22 14.45
N GLY A 67 15.75 -5.43 13.61
CA GLY A 67 16.40 -6.73 13.43
C GLY A 67 15.61 -7.75 12.59
N LYS A 68 14.42 -7.40 12.07
CA LYS A 68 13.61 -8.28 11.21
C LYS A 68 13.89 -8.01 9.73
N ILE A 69 13.73 -9.05 8.91
CA ILE A 69 13.82 -8.97 7.45
C ILE A 69 12.44 -8.67 6.89
N ILE A 70 12.30 -7.52 6.22
CA ILE A 70 11.05 -7.09 5.60
C ILE A 70 11.08 -7.36 4.09
N LYS A 71 10.08 -8.07 3.58
CA LYS A 71 9.91 -8.37 2.15
C LYS A 71 8.64 -7.71 1.60
N ASP A 72 8.80 -6.67 0.79
CA ASP A 72 7.69 -5.99 0.11
C ASP A 72 7.35 -6.70 -1.21
N GLN A 73 6.23 -7.43 -1.19
CA GLN A 73 5.77 -8.19 -2.35
C GLN A 73 5.27 -7.31 -3.50
N LEU A 74 4.76 -6.11 -3.21
CA LEU A 74 4.32 -5.19 -4.25
C LEU A 74 5.52 -4.56 -4.95
N ALA A 75 6.51 -4.09 -4.20
CA ALA A 75 7.75 -3.53 -4.76
C ALA A 75 8.50 -4.57 -5.61
N GLU A 76 8.60 -5.81 -5.14
CA GLU A 76 9.18 -6.92 -5.89
C GLU A 76 8.46 -7.15 -7.22
N LYS A 77 7.12 -7.16 -7.22
CA LYS A 77 6.32 -7.33 -8.44
C LYS A 77 6.45 -6.15 -9.41
N ILE A 78 6.48 -4.91 -8.90
CA ILE A 78 6.70 -3.72 -9.73
C ILE A 78 8.08 -3.78 -10.37
N SER A 79 9.13 -4.10 -9.61
CA SER A 79 10.48 -4.25 -10.13
C SER A 79 10.56 -5.35 -11.20
N GLN A 80 9.95 -6.52 -10.95
CA GLN A 80 9.89 -7.61 -11.94
C GLN A 80 9.14 -7.18 -13.21
N TRP A 81 8.03 -6.45 -13.06
CA TRP A 81 7.26 -5.93 -14.19
C TRP A 81 8.09 -4.95 -15.00
N LEU A 82 8.77 -3.97 -14.38
CA LEU A 82 9.63 -2.99 -15.04
C LEU A 82 10.80 -3.67 -15.79
N THR A 83 11.46 -4.64 -15.16
CA THR A 83 12.55 -5.40 -15.80
C THR A 83 12.05 -6.23 -16.98
N LYS A 84 10.82 -6.74 -16.92
CA LYS A 84 10.22 -7.53 -18.00
C LYS A 84 9.65 -6.68 -19.15
N THR A 85 9.14 -5.48 -18.86
CA THR A 85 8.48 -4.61 -19.86
C THR A 85 9.39 -3.55 -20.48
N GLY A 86 10.53 -3.21 -19.86
CA GLY A 86 11.55 -2.33 -20.45
C GLY A 86 11.09 -0.90 -20.77
N PRO A 87 12.00 0.00 -21.18
CA PRO A 87 11.73 1.45 -21.33
C PRO A 87 10.78 1.85 -22.48
N ASN A 88 10.11 0.90 -23.15
CA ASN A 88 9.17 1.20 -24.23
C ASN A 88 7.74 1.44 -23.71
N LEU A 89 7.60 2.16 -22.59
CA LEU A 89 6.32 2.71 -22.17
C LEU A 89 6.09 4.07 -22.84
N PHE A 90 6.04 4.08 -24.17
CA PHE A 90 5.44 5.21 -24.89
C PHE A 90 3.96 5.20 -24.53
N ILE A 91 3.54 6.17 -23.72
CA ILE A 91 2.14 6.55 -23.62
C ILE A 91 1.85 7.33 -24.92
N PRO A 92 1.03 6.83 -25.86
CA PRO A 92 0.58 7.67 -26.96
C PRO A 92 -0.20 8.81 -26.31
N GLY A 93 0.28 10.04 -26.49
CA GLY A 93 -0.33 11.24 -25.95
C GLY A 93 -1.80 11.33 -26.34
N ASN A 94 -2.60 11.82 -25.39
CA ASN A 94 -3.91 12.40 -25.65
C ASN A 94 -3.82 13.89 -25.38
#